data_AF-A0A950Q6T8-F1
#
_entry.id   AF-A0A950Q6T8-F1
#
_cell.length_a   1.000
_cell.length_b   1.000
_cell.length_c   1.000
_cell.angle_alpha   90.00
_cell.angle_beta   90.00
_cell.angle_gamma   90.00
#
_symmetry.space_group_name_H-M   'P 1'
#
loop_
_entity.id
_entity.type
_entity.pdbx_description
1 polymer ?
#
loop_
_entity_poly.entity_id
_entity_poly.type
_entity_poly.pdbx_seq_one_letter_code
_entity_poly.pdbx_strand_id
1 'polypeptide(L)'
;MHASLLRNARNAIPLHATTTAGLKRFLEKRSKRDAAYLKASGFTAADGQMRLIQNATGGIAAAVLGLGKGEDNLALAHFSEQLPAGVYAFG
;
A
#
# COMPACT_ATOMS: atom_id res chain seq x y z
N MET A 1 5.59 -21.95 10.58
CA MET A 1 5.09 -20.69 9.98
C MET A 1 3.65 -20.92 9.59
N HIS A 2 2.78 -19.92 9.79
CA HIS A 2 1.40 -19.99 9.30
C HIS A 2 1.41 -20.06 7.76
N ALA A 3 0.41 -20.71 7.15
CA ALA A 3 0.34 -20.88 5.69
C ALA A 3 0.39 -19.54 4.91
N SER A 4 -0.07 -18.45 5.54
CA SER A 4 -0.10 -17.10 4.98
C SER A 4 1.22 -16.31 5.13
N LEU A 5 2.26 -16.88 5.76
CA LEU A 5 3.50 -16.16 6.06
C LEU A 5 4.72 -16.92 5.53
N LEU A 6 5.59 -16.20 4.82
CA LEU A 6 6.86 -16.70 4.31
C LEU A 6 8.02 -16.19 5.17
N ARG A 7 9.13 -16.94 5.19
CA ARG A 7 10.36 -16.54 5.88
C ARG A 7 11.05 -15.36 5.20
N ASN A 8 11.07 -15.37 3.87
CA ASN A 8 11.56 -14.29 3.03
C ASN A 8 10.97 -14.42 1.62
N ALA A 9 11.01 -13.34 0.85
CA ALA A 9 10.68 -13.33 -0.56
C ALA A 9 11.45 -12.19 -1.25
N ARG A 10 12.29 -12.51 -2.23
CA ARG A 10 13.16 -11.53 -2.90
C ARG A 10 12.40 -10.54 -3.78
N ASN A 11 11.23 -10.94 -4.29
CA ASN A 11 10.41 -10.15 -5.20
C ASN A 11 9.01 -9.88 -4.62
N ALA A 12 8.94 -9.68 -3.29
CA ALA A 12 7.68 -9.31 -2.66
C ALA A 12 7.22 -7.93 -3.17
N ILE A 13 5.93 -7.82 -3.45
CA ILE A 13 5.30 -6.57 -3.84
C ILE A 13 5.33 -5.62 -2.63
N PRO A 14 5.92 -4.41 -2.76
CA PRO A 14 5.95 -3.43 -1.69
C PRO A 14 4.54 -3.05 -1.23
N LEU A 15 4.33 -3.11 0.08
CA LEU A 15 3.13 -2.67 0.76
C LEU A 15 3.48 -1.44 1.61
N HIS A 16 2.87 -0.31 1.28
CA HIS A 16 3.08 0.94 2.00
C HIS A 16 1.83 1.28 2.78
N ALA A 17 1.96 1.59 4.06
CA ALA A 17 0.86 2.09 4.87
C ALA A 17 1.17 3.51 5.33
N THR A 18 0.22 4.43 5.15
CA THR A 18 0.38 5.82 5.57
C THR A 18 -0.88 6.33 6.23
N THR A 19 -0.71 7.17 7.24
CA THR A 19 -1.80 7.96 7.83
C THR A 19 -2.09 9.18 6.96
N THR A 20 -3.25 9.80 7.19
CA THR A 20 -3.61 11.09 6.58
C THR A 20 -2.57 12.18 6.91
N ALA A 21 -2.07 12.22 8.15
CA ALA A 21 -1.02 13.16 8.55
C ALA A 21 0.33 12.87 7.87
N GLY A 22 0.63 11.59 7.60
CA GLY A 22 1.86 11.16 6.94
C GLY A 22 1.86 11.30 5.41
N LEU A 23 0.69 11.49 4.79
CA LEU A 23 0.52 11.41 3.34
C LEU A 23 1.43 12.36 2.56
N LYS A 24 1.59 13.61 3.02
CA LYS A 24 2.44 14.59 2.32
C LYS A 24 3.89 14.10 2.22
N ARG A 25 4.46 13.68 3.36
CA ARG A 25 5.82 13.14 3.43
C ARG A 25 5.95 11.82 2.65
N PHE A 26 4.91 11.00 2.67
CA PHE A 26 4.87 9.77 1.88
C PHE A 26 4.99 10.06 0.38
N LEU A 27 4.18 11.00 -0.15
CA LEU A 27 4.20 11.38 -1.56
C LEU A 27 5.55 12.00 -1.99
N GLU A 28 6.20 12.79 -1.13
CA GLU A 28 7.52 13.37 -1.38
C GLU A 28 8.62 12.31 -1.56
N LYS A 29 8.48 11.16 -0.92
CA LYS A 29 9.43 10.03 -1.03
C LYS A 29 9.15 9.08 -2.19
N ARG A 30 8.13 9.35 -3.01
CA ARG A 30 7.76 8.51 -4.17
C ARG A 30 8.25 9.12 -5.47
N SER A 31 8.25 8.31 -6.53
CA SER A 31 8.52 8.81 -7.86
C SER A 31 7.47 9.84 -8.26
N LYS A 32 7.83 10.79 -9.15
CA LYS A 32 6.88 11.79 -9.66
C LYS A 32 5.64 11.14 -10.29
N ARG A 33 5.80 10.00 -10.95
CA ARG A 33 4.71 9.22 -11.55
C ARG A 33 3.75 8.68 -10.50
N ASP A 34 4.26 8.02 -9.47
CA ASP A 34 3.43 7.38 -8.45
C ASP A 34 2.70 8.44 -7.61
N ALA A 35 3.40 9.52 -7.24
CA ALA A 35 2.79 10.62 -6.50
C ALA A 35 1.68 11.31 -7.31
N ALA A 36 1.88 11.52 -8.62
CA ALA A 36 0.87 12.09 -9.49
C ALA A 36 -0.33 11.15 -9.65
N TYR A 37 -0.09 9.84 -9.82
CA TYR A 37 -1.14 8.82 -9.88
C TYR A 37 -1.99 8.79 -8.60
N LEU A 38 -1.34 8.74 -7.42
CA LEU A 38 -2.05 8.72 -6.15
C LEU A 38 -2.93 9.95 -5.98
N LYS A 39 -2.41 11.14 -6.31
CA LYS A 39 -3.18 12.40 -6.30
C LYS A 39 -4.36 12.36 -7.28
N ALA A 40 -4.13 11.95 -8.53
CA ALA A 40 -5.16 11.86 -9.56
C ALA A 40 -6.25 10.82 -9.22
N SER A 41 -5.89 9.77 -8.48
CA SER A 41 -6.82 8.72 -8.01
C SER A 41 -7.67 9.13 -6.80
N GLY A 42 -7.49 10.36 -6.28
CA GLY A 42 -8.15 10.85 -5.08
C GLY A 42 -7.68 10.18 -3.80
N PHE A 43 -6.43 9.68 -3.75
CA PHE A 43 -5.90 9.05 -2.55
C PHE A 43 -5.62 10.09 -1.45
N THR A 44 -6.29 9.94 -0.32
CA THR A 44 -6.21 10.83 0.85
C THR A 44 -5.64 10.11 2.08
N ALA A 45 -5.28 8.83 1.94
CA ALA A 45 -4.92 7.96 3.04
C ALA A 45 -6.01 7.88 4.12
N ALA A 46 -7.28 7.97 3.70
CA ALA A 46 -8.42 7.71 4.56
C ALA A 46 -8.41 6.25 5.02
N ASP A 47 -9.04 5.98 6.16
CA ASP A 47 -9.13 4.62 6.69
C ASP A 47 -9.85 3.69 5.71
N GLY A 48 -9.35 2.47 5.57
CA GLY A 48 -9.82 1.48 4.58
C GLY A 48 -9.54 1.84 3.11
N GLN A 49 -8.88 2.97 2.82
CA GLN A 49 -8.59 3.36 1.44
C GLN A 49 -7.37 2.60 0.90
N MET A 50 -7.49 1.98 -0.27
CA MET A 50 -6.36 1.31 -0.94
C MET A 50 -6.20 1.78 -2.39
N ARG A 51 -4.94 1.87 -2.82
CA ARG A 51 -4.57 2.06 -4.23
C ARG A 51 -3.46 1.10 -4.64
N LEU A 52 -3.63 0.49 -5.80
CA LEU A 52 -2.62 -0.34 -6.45
C LEU A 52 -1.86 0.53 -7.47
N ILE A 53 -0.54 0.57 -7.34
CA ILE A 53 0.33 1.21 -8.32
C ILE A 53 0.66 0.14 -9.37
N GLN A 54 0.38 0.44 -10.63
CA GLN A 54 0.65 -0.48 -11.73
C GLN A 54 2.09 -0.34 -12.23
N ASN A 55 2.71 -1.46 -12.58
CA ASN A 55 4.00 -1.50 -13.24
C ASN A 55 3.86 -1.16 -14.75
N ALA A 56 4.97 -1.17 -15.49
CA ALA A 56 4.97 -0.85 -16.92
C ALA A 56 4.28 -1.91 -17.80
N THR A 57 4.07 -3.14 -17.28
CA THR A 57 3.51 -4.28 -18.00
C THR A 57 2.06 -4.59 -17.60
N GLY A 58 1.42 -3.74 -16.79
CA GLY A 58 0.03 -3.90 -16.33
C GLY A 58 -0.15 -4.77 -15.08
N GLY A 59 0.94 -5.25 -14.46
CA GLY A 59 0.93 -5.92 -13.15
C GLY A 59 1.06 -4.93 -11.99
N ILE A 60 1.08 -5.45 -10.75
CA ILE A 60 1.16 -4.63 -9.53
C ILE A 60 2.63 -4.30 -9.21
N ALA A 61 2.95 -3.01 -9.17
CA ALA A 61 4.25 -2.52 -8.71
C ALA A 61 4.30 -2.32 -7.19
N ALA A 62 3.21 -1.86 -6.57
CA ALA A 62 3.09 -1.66 -5.13
C ALA A 62 1.62 -1.51 -4.72
N ALA A 63 1.33 -1.71 -3.44
CA ALA A 63 0.04 -1.40 -2.83
C ALA A 63 0.22 -0.30 -1.76
N VAL A 64 -0.68 0.68 -1.74
CA VAL A 64 -0.68 1.80 -0.79
C VAL A 64 -1.97 1.78 0.01
N LEU A 65 -1.84 1.67 1.32
CA LEU A 65 -2.90 1.56 2.31
C LEU A 65 -3.04 2.88 3.08
N GLY A 66 -4.27 3.36 3.20
CA GLY A 66 -4.65 4.48 4.03
C GLY A 66 -5.08 4.00 5.42
N LEU A 67 -4.41 4.48 6.45
CA LEU A 67 -4.69 4.14 7.84
C LEU A 67 -5.54 5.20 8.56
N GLY A 68 -6.02 6.23 7.84
CA GLY A 68 -6.71 7.36 8.43
C GLY A 68 -5.87 8.04 9.51
N LYS A 69 -6.39 8.07 10.74
CA LYS A 69 -5.68 8.62 11.91
C LYS A 69 -4.64 7.67 12.51
N GLY A 70 -4.66 6.38 12.16
CA GLY A 70 -3.76 5.36 12.72
C GLY A 70 -4.12 4.93 14.14
N GLU A 71 -5.40 5.02 14.52
CA GLU A 71 -5.89 4.66 15.85
C GLU A 71 -6.35 3.18 15.92
N ASP A 72 -6.68 2.57 14.78
CA ASP A 72 -7.07 1.16 14.70
C ASP A 72 -5.83 0.26 14.54
N ASN A 73 -5.53 -0.51 15.59
CA ASN A 73 -4.44 -1.48 15.62
C ASN A 73 -4.64 -2.65 14.65
N LEU A 74 -5.87 -2.89 14.19
CA LEU A 74 -6.24 -3.95 13.27
C LEU A 74 -6.56 -3.45 11.86
N ALA A 75 -6.31 -2.17 11.56
CA ALA A 75 -6.63 -1.56 10.26
C ALA A 75 -6.06 -2.37 9.07
N LEU A 76 -4.90 -2.99 9.26
CA LEU A 76 -4.25 -3.81 8.23
C LEU A 76 -5.03 -5.08 7.85
N ALA A 77 -5.82 -5.63 8.77
CA ALA A 77 -6.57 -6.87 8.54
C ALA A 77 -7.60 -6.71 7.42
N HIS A 78 -8.26 -5.55 7.36
CA HIS A 78 -9.26 -5.24 6.33
C HIS A 78 -8.71 -5.33 4.90
N PHE A 79 -7.43 -4.98 4.70
CA PHE A 79 -6.81 -5.01 3.38
C PHE A 79 -6.43 -6.42 2.92
N SER A 80 -6.32 -7.39 3.83
CA SER A 80 -5.92 -8.76 3.47
C SER A 80 -6.91 -9.43 2.51
N GLU A 81 -8.19 -9.09 2.60
CA GLU A 81 -9.24 -9.61 1.71
C GLU A 81 -9.32 -8.88 0.36
N GLN A 82 -8.77 -7.65 0.30
CA GLN A 82 -8.82 -6.80 -0.90
C GLN A 82 -7.57 -6.92 -1.77
N LEU A 83 -6.46 -7.33 -1.19
CA LEU A 83 -5.20 -7.48 -1.91
C LEU A 83 -5.34 -8.60 -2.95
N PRO A 84 -4.97 -8.34 -4.21
CA PRO A 84 -4.88 -9.39 -5.22
C PRO A 84 -3.89 -10.48 -4.79
N ALA A 85 -4.01 -11.66 -5.40
CA ALA A 85 -3.08 -12.76 -5.13
C ALA A 85 -1.63 -12.32 -5.38
N GLY A 86 -0.78 -12.50 -4.36
CA GLY A 86 0.62 -12.09 -4.43
C GLY A 86 1.34 -12.28 -3.10
N VAL A 87 2.66 -12.11 -3.14
CA VAL A 87 3.49 -12.04 -1.94
C VAL A 87 3.81 -10.59 -1.68
N TYR A 88 3.47 -10.10 -0.48
CA TYR A 88 3.64 -8.70 -0.10
C TYR A 88 4.63 -8.57 1.05
N ALA A 89 5.32 -7.43 1.12
CA ALA A 89 6.18 -7.07 2.23
C ALA A 89 6.09 -5.57 2.50
N PHE A 90 6.10 -5.18 3.78
CA PHE A 90 6.15 -3.76 4.15
C PHE A 90 7.46 -3.13 3.67
N GLY A 91 7.36 -1.95 3.04
CA GLY A 91 8.51 -1.22 2.49
C GLY A 91 8.40 0.29 2.60
#